data_AF-A0A6P0JTI8-F1
#
_entry.id   AF-A0A6P0JTI8-F1
#
_cell.length_a   1.000
_cell.length_b   1.000
_cell.length_c   1.000
_cell.angle_alpha   90.00
_cell.angle_beta   90.00
_cell.angle_gamma   90.00
#
_symmetry.space_group_name_H-M   'P 1'
#
loop_
_entity.id
_entity.type
_entity.pdbx_description
1 polymer ?
#
loop_
_entity_poly.entity_id
_entity_poly.type
_entity_poly.pdbx_seq_one_letter_code
_entity_poly.pdbx_strand_id
1 'polypeptide(L)'
;MTMDARQSAPATLRNREPILQVLNTVLPTEGTVLEVASGTGEHGVFFAPHFPQLQWLPSDPNPDARASIAAWQQSYSGNNLHPPLALDVCDRPWPIETETFATVDLAQFPVSAIVNINMIHISPWE
;
A
#
# COMPACT_ATOMS: atom_id res chain seq x y z
N MET A 1 8.17 -12.34 24.08
CA MET A 1 8.83 -11.88 22.84
C MET A 1 7.79 -11.91 21.75
N THR A 2 7.22 -10.77 21.38
CA THR A 2 6.38 -10.69 20.18
C THR A 2 7.30 -10.89 18.98
N MET A 3 7.02 -11.91 18.16
CA MET A 3 7.73 -12.11 16.91
C MET A 3 7.47 -10.91 15.99
N ASP A 4 8.51 -10.47 15.28
CA ASP A 4 8.39 -9.46 14.24
C ASP A 4 7.55 -10.02 13.08
N ALA A 5 6.44 -9.38 12.76
CA ALA A 5 5.51 -9.85 11.73
C ALA A 5 5.97 -9.50 10.31
N ARG A 6 7.05 -8.72 10.15
CA ARG A 6 7.57 -8.32 8.84
C ARG A 6 7.98 -9.55 8.01
N GLN A 7 7.32 -9.70 6.87
CA GLN A 7 7.67 -10.63 5.81
C GLN A 7 8.59 -9.94 4.80
N SER A 8 9.32 -10.74 4.03
CA SER A 8 10.15 -10.23 2.92
C SER A 8 9.95 -11.06 1.65
N ALA A 9 10.05 -10.41 0.51
CA ALA A 9 9.87 -10.97 -0.82
C ALA A 9 11.06 -10.57 -1.71
N PRO A 10 11.85 -11.54 -2.22
CA PRO A 10 12.98 -11.26 -3.11
C PRO A 10 12.58 -10.50 -4.38
N ALA A 11 11.33 -10.61 -4.82
CA ALA A 11 10.82 -9.87 -5.97
C ALA A 11 10.85 -8.35 -5.72
N THR A 12 10.45 -7.92 -4.52
CA THR A 12 10.43 -6.51 -4.11
C THR A 12 11.82 -5.89 -4.18
N LEU A 13 12.82 -6.58 -3.63
CA LEU A 13 14.22 -6.10 -3.68
C LEU A 13 14.78 -5.98 -5.10
N ARG A 14 14.29 -6.76 -6.06
CA ARG A 14 14.75 -6.70 -7.46
C ARG A 14 14.08 -5.59 -8.27
N ASN A 15 12.83 -5.25 -7.93
CA ASN A 15 11.99 -4.42 -8.79
C ASN A 15 11.60 -3.07 -8.19
N ARG A 16 11.83 -2.81 -6.90
CA ARG A 16 11.41 -1.55 -6.25
C ARG A 16 12.08 -0.32 -6.86
N GLU A 17 13.36 -0.35 -7.20
CA GLU A 17 14.06 0.78 -7.84
C GLU A 17 13.55 1.10 -9.25
N PRO A 18 13.45 0.14 -10.21
CA PRO A 18 12.89 0.44 -11.52
C PRO A 18 11.41 0.83 -11.47
N ILE A 19 10.62 0.29 -10.53
CA ILE A 19 9.23 0.71 -10.33
C ILE A 19 9.18 2.16 -9.81
N LEU A 20 10.03 2.51 -8.83
CA LEU A 20 10.12 3.89 -8.33
C LEU A 20 10.41 4.89 -9.46
N GLN A 21 11.27 4.53 -10.41
CA GLN A 21 11.55 5.39 -11.57
C GLN A 21 10.29 5.66 -12.40
N VAL A 22 9.47 4.64 -12.63
CA VAL A 22 8.18 4.81 -13.34
C VAL A 22 7.22 5.64 -12.51
N LEU A 23 7.05 5.31 -11.22
CA LEU A 23 6.13 5.99 -10.32
C LEU A 23 6.42 7.50 -10.23
N ASN A 24 7.69 7.90 -10.23
CA ASN A 24 8.09 9.33 -10.28
C ASN A 24 7.58 10.08 -11.52
N THR A 25 7.24 9.38 -12.60
CA THR A 25 6.78 10.00 -13.85
C THR A 25 5.26 9.99 -14.01
N VAL A 26 4.55 9.11 -13.29
CA VAL A 26 3.12 8.87 -13.49
C VAL A 26 2.26 9.22 -12.29
N LEU A 27 2.83 9.22 -11.08
CA LEU A 27 2.06 9.57 -9.89
C LEU A 27 1.76 11.07 -9.86
N PRO A 28 0.58 11.45 -9.34
CA PRO A 28 0.23 12.85 -9.15
C PRO A 28 1.12 13.49 -8.08
N THR A 29 1.09 14.82 -8.01
CA THR A 29 1.86 15.57 -7.01
C THR A 29 1.32 15.40 -5.59
N GLU A 30 0.01 15.20 -5.44
CA GLU A 30 -0.68 15.11 -4.14
C GLU A 30 -1.89 14.16 -4.21
N GLY A 31 -2.45 13.85 -3.03
CA GLY A 31 -3.59 12.94 -2.85
C GLY A 31 -3.17 11.59 -2.28
N THR A 32 -4.07 10.61 -2.38
CA THR A 32 -3.87 9.27 -1.83
C THR A 32 -3.57 8.26 -2.93
N VAL A 33 -2.51 7.47 -2.74
CA VAL A 33 -2.20 6.28 -3.53
C VAL A 33 -2.76 5.07 -2.79
N LEU A 34 -3.77 4.42 -3.35
CA LEU A 34 -4.23 3.12 -2.87
C LEU A 34 -3.34 2.02 -3.49
N GLU A 35 -2.53 1.36 -2.67
CA GLU A 35 -1.77 0.19 -3.09
C GLU A 35 -2.63 -1.06 -2.85
N VAL A 36 -2.98 -1.74 -3.94
CA VAL A 36 -3.80 -2.95 -3.94
C VAL A 36 -2.90 -4.18 -3.99
N ALA A 37 -3.20 -5.16 -3.13
CA ALA A 37 -2.42 -6.38 -2.98
C ALA A 37 -0.96 -6.07 -2.57
N SER A 38 -0.81 -5.26 -1.52
CA SER A 38 0.49 -4.81 -0.99
C SER A 38 1.38 -5.97 -0.50
N GLY A 39 0.82 -7.16 -0.26
CA GLY A 39 1.58 -8.36 0.10
C GLY A 39 2.42 -8.15 1.35
N THR A 40 3.74 -8.26 1.23
CA THR A 40 4.65 -8.10 2.38
C THR A 40 4.65 -6.68 2.95
N GLY A 41 4.30 -5.66 2.16
CA GLY A 41 4.37 -4.25 2.53
C GLY A 41 5.73 -3.58 2.29
N GLU A 42 6.71 -4.32 1.75
CA GLU A 42 8.04 -3.78 1.47
C GLU A 42 8.06 -2.67 0.41
N HIS A 43 7.14 -2.72 -0.56
CA HIS A 43 6.98 -1.65 -1.55
C HIS A 43 6.50 -0.36 -0.91
N GLY A 44 5.43 -0.41 -0.11
CA GLY A 44 4.91 0.78 0.59
C GLY A 44 5.95 1.47 1.49
N VAL A 45 6.69 0.71 2.30
CA VAL A 45 7.75 1.28 3.17
C VAL A 45 8.94 1.83 2.37
N PHE A 46 9.20 1.28 1.18
CA PHE A 46 10.24 1.79 0.29
C PHE A 46 9.78 3.04 -0.47
N PHE A 47 8.53 3.10 -0.94
CA PHE A 47 8.03 4.21 -1.78
C PHE A 47 7.62 5.43 -0.97
N ALA A 48 7.00 5.27 0.21
CA ALA A 48 6.49 6.40 0.99
C ALA A 48 7.53 7.51 1.26
N PRO A 49 8.80 7.23 1.60
CA PRO A 49 9.84 8.27 1.75
C PRO A 49 10.14 9.08 0.49
N HIS A 50 9.91 8.51 -0.70
CA HIS A 50 10.15 9.17 -1.99
C HIS A 50 8.99 10.06 -2.44
N PHE A 51 7.81 9.91 -1.84
CA PHE A 51 6.61 10.66 -2.19
C PHE A 51 5.99 11.34 -0.97
N PRO A 52 6.69 12.29 -0.30
CA PRO A 52 6.23 12.85 0.96
C PRO A 52 4.92 13.66 0.88
N GLN A 53 4.49 14.05 -0.32
CA GLN A 53 3.23 14.76 -0.56
C GLN A 53 2.05 13.80 -0.83
N LEU A 54 2.32 12.52 -1.04
CA LEU A 54 1.30 11.49 -1.27
C LEU A 54 1.03 10.71 0.02
N GLN A 55 -0.26 10.47 0.28
CA GLN A 55 -0.71 9.55 1.32
C GLN A 55 -0.68 8.13 0.75
N TRP A 56 0.21 7.28 1.24
CA TRP A 56 0.33 5.90 0.80
C TRP A 56 -0.56 5.00 1.65
N LEU A 57 -1.60 4.44 1.03
CA LEU A 57 -2.60 3.61 1.70
C LEU A 57 -2.50 2.17 1.18
N PRO A 58 -1.78 1.28 1.89
CA PRO A 58 -1.65 -0.11 1.50
C PRO A 58 -2.93 -0.90 1.79
N SER A 59 -3.12 -2.01 1.09
CA SER A 59 -4.29 -2.87 1.28
C SER A 59 -4.03 -4.31 0.84
N ASP A 60 -4.63 -5.25 1.56
CA ASP A 60 -4.55 -6.68 1.24
C ASP A 60 -5.71 -7.45 1.91
N PRO A 61 -6.35 -8.43 1.24
CA PRO A 61 -7.40 -9.24 1.86
C PRO A 61 -6.84 -10.21 2.91
N ASN A 62 -5.57 -10.59 2.83
CA ASN A 62 -4.94 -11.53 3.76
C ASN A 62 -4.57 -10.85 5.09
N PRO A 63 -5.10 -11.32 6.25
CA PRO A 63 -4.75 -10.75 7.56
C PRO A 63 -3.26 -10.84 7.91
N ASP A 64 -2.54 -11.87 7.46
CA ASP A 64 -1.11 -12.03 7.73
C ASP A 64 -0.28 -11.02 6.93
N ALA A 65 -0.67 -10.75 5.68
CA ALA A 65 -0.08 -9.70 4.86
C ALA A 65 -0.28 -8.33 5.52
N ARG A 66 -1.51 -8.04 6.00
CA ARG A 66 -1.79 -6.81 6.75
C ARG A 66 -0.97 -6.70 8.03
N ALA A 67 -0.76 -7.78 8.77
CA ALA A 67 0.10 -7.77 9.94
C ALA A 67 1.56 -7.43 9.57
N SER A 68 2.07 -7.97 8.46
CA SER A 68 3.39 -7.63 7.92
C SER A 68 3.49 -6.16 7.51
N ILE A 69 2.51 -5.65 6.76
CA ILE A 69 2.47 -4.26 6.32
C ILE A 69 2.47 -3.31 7.52
N ALA A 70 1.65 -3.59 8.54
CA ALA A 70 1.61 -2.78 9.76
C ALA A 70 2.96 -2.79 10.51
N ALA A 71 3.66 -3.94 10.55
CA ALA A 71 4.98 -4.03 11.16
C ALA A 71 6.07 -3.28 10.36
N TRP A 72 5.99 -3.29 9.02
CA TRP A 72 6.86 -2.43 8.19
C TRP A 72 6.56 -0.95 8.38
N GLN A 73 5.29 -0.57 8.45
CA GLN A 73 4.86 0.80 8.69
C GLN A 73 5.42 1.33 10.03
N GLN A 74 5.42 0.52 11.09
CA GLN A 74 6.00 0.90 12.38
C GLN A 74 7.51 1.14 12.34
N SER A 75 8.22 0.59 11.35
CA SER A 75 9.66 0.83 11.16
C SER A 75 9.96 2.13 10.40
N TYR A 76 8.94 2.77 9.84
CA TYR A 76 9.05 4.03 9.12
C TYR A 76 8.69 5.21 10.02
N SER A 77 9.51 6.27 9.97
CA SER A 77 9.35 7.46 10.81
C SER A 77 8.47 8.55 10.20
N GLY A 78 8.13 8.45 8.91
CA GLY A 78 7.23 9.40 8.26
C GLY A 78 5.76 9.15 8.61
N ASN A 79 4.91 10.10 8.25
CA ASN A 79 3.47 10.09 8.55
C ASN A 79 2.58 9.84 7.33
N ASN A 80 3.19 9.58 6.16
CA ASN A 80 2.49 9.43 4.90
C ASN A 80 2.35 7.95 4.46
N LEU A 81 2.67 6.99 5.33
CA LEU A 81 2.37 5.57 5.12
C LEU A 81 1.35 5.12 6.16
N HIS A 82 0.15 4.78 5.69
CA HIS A 82 -1.00 4.48 6.53
C HIS A 82 -1.08 2.99 6.89
N PRO A 83 -1.80 2.64 7.98
CA PRO A 83 -2.14 1.25 8.26
C PRO A 83 -2.88 0.60 7.08
N PRO A 84 -2.71 -0.72 6.88
CA PRO A 84 -3.31 -1.40 5.74
C PRO A 84 -4.82 -1.56 5.87
N LEU A 85 -5.52 -1.41 4.75
CA LEU A 85 -6.93 -1.75 4.63
C LEU A 85 -7.13 -3.25 4.39
N ALA A 86 -8.19 -3.79 5.00
CA ALA A 86 -8.75 -5.07 4.60
C ALA A 86 -9.60 -4.85 3.34
N LEU A 87 -8.97 -5.01 2.18
CA LEU A 87 -9.61 -4.83 0.88
C LEU A 87 -9.46 -6.10 0.05
N ASP A 88 -10.59 -6.74 -0.26
CA ASP A 88 -10.70 -7.59 -1.44
C ASP A 88 -11.32 -6.75 -2.56
N VAL A 89 -10.67 -6.69 -3.72
CA VAL A 89 -11.16 -5.88 -4.85
C VAL A 89 -12.43 -6.43 -5.48
N CYS A 90 -12.74 -7.70 -5.25
CA CYS A 90 -13.96 -8.36 -5.69
C CYS A 90 -15.17 -7.96 -4.83
N ASP A 91 -14.94 -7.56 -3.57
CA ASP A 91 -16.00 -7.19 -2.63
C ASP A 91 -16.36 -5.72 -2.78
N ARG A 92 -17.47 -5.47 -3.48
CA ARG A 92 -18.02 -4.12 -3.70
C ARG A 92 -19.16 -3.81 -2.72
N PRO A 93 -19.33 -2.55 -2.28
CA PRO A 93 -18.43 -1.40 -2.52
C PRO A 93 -17.11 -1.53 -1.75
N TRP A 94 -16.05 -0.88 -2.24
CA TRP A 94 -14.77 -0.88 -1.53
C TRP A 94 -14.87 -0.01 -0.27
N PRO A 95 -14.17 -0.34 0.83
CA PRO A 95 -14.17 0.47 2.05
C PRO A 95 -13.85 1.95 1.79
N ILE A 96 -12.95 2.25 0.86
CA ILE A 96 -12.58 3.63 0.47
C ILE A 96 -13.75 4.46 -0.11
N GLU A 97 -14.84 3.80 -0.54
CA GLU A 97 -16.02 4.45 -1.12
C GLU A 97 -17.10 4.74 -0.06
N THR A 98 -17.08 4.03 1.07
CA THR A 98 -18.18 4.01 2.05
C THR A 98 -17.79 4.32 3.48
N GLU A 99 -16.52 4.21 3.83
CA GLU A 99 -16.03 4.32 5.21
C GLU A 99 -15.18 5.58 5.43
N THR A 100 -15.07 5.99 6.68
CA THR A 100 -14.16 7.04 7.13
C THR A 100 -12.99 6.41 7.87
N PHE A 101 -11.77 6.83 7.54
CA PHE A 101 -10.54 6.30 8.15
C PHE A 101 -9.94 7.30 9.13
N ALA A 102 -9.49 6.81 10.28
CA ALA A 102 -8.90 7.68 11.32
C ALA A 102 -7.51 8.21 10.93
N THR A 103 -6.79 7.49 10.04
CA THR A 103 -5.40 7.81 9.70
C THR A 103 -5.26 8.59 8.40
N VAL A 104 -6.22 8.48 7.49
CA VAL A 104 -6.21 9.18 6.20
C VAL A 104 -7.55 9.88 5.98
N ASP A 105 -7.49 11.21 5.81
CA ASP A 105 -8.66 12.01 5.44
C ASP A 105 -8.84 11.97 3.92
N LEU A 106 -9.69 11.07 3.44
CA LEU A 106 -9.98 10.94 2.01
C LEU A 106 -10.82 12.10 1.44
N ALA A 107 -11.46 12.92 2.29
CA ALA A 107 -12.13 14.13 1.83
C ALA A 107 -11.12 15.24 1.51
N GLN A 108 -10.06 15.34 2.31
CA GLN A 108 -8.94 16.26 2.06
C GLN A 108 -7.97 15.71 1.00
N PHE A 109 -7.65 14.42 1.06
CA PHE A 109 -6.69 13.74 0.18
C PHE A 109 -7.39 12.59 -0.57
N PRO A 110 -8.16 12.88 -1.63
CA PRO A 110 -8.88 11.85 -2.37
C PRO A 110 -7.91 10.84 -2.98
N VAL A 111 -8.41 9.62 -3.22
CA VAL A 111 -7.65 8.62 -3.98
C VAL A 111 -7.42 9.14 -5.38
N SER A 112 -6.16 9.41 -5.71
CA SER A 112 -5.73 10.01 -6.98
C SER A 112 -4.97 9.02 -7.87
N ALA A 113 -4.52 7.89 -7.30
CA ALA A 113 -3.93 6.79 -8.05
C ALA A 113 -4.19 5.44 -7.35
N ILE A 114 -4.20 4.37 -8.16
CA ILE A 114 -4.17 2.99 -7.68
C ILE A 114 -2.88 2.34 -8.18
N VAL A 115 -2.09 1.79 -7.26
CA VAL A 115 -0.88 1.03 -7.57
C VAL A 115 -1.16 -0.45 -7.33
N ASN A 116 -0.83 -1.29 -8.31
CA ASN A 116 -0.95 -2.74 -8.22
C ASN A 116 0.31 -3.36 -8.83
N ILE A 117 1.08 -4.09 -8.02
CA ILE A 117 2.38 -4.62 -8.42
C ILE A 117 2.37 -6.13 -8.20
N ASN A 118 2.76 -6.89 -9.23
CA ASN A 118 2.88 -8.35 -9.17
C ASN A 118 1.62 -9.11 -8.71
N MET A 119 0.40 -8.57 -8.84
CA MET A 119 -0.83 -9.30 -8.46
C MET A 119 -1.32 -10.24 -9.56
N ILE A 120 -1.27 -9.82 -10.83
CA ILE A 120 -1.99 -10.47 -11.94
C ILE A 120 -1.72 -11.97 -12.12
N HIS A 121 -0.53 -12.45 -11.72
CA HIS A 121 -0.14 -13.86 -11.86
C HIS A 121 -0.69 -14.78 -10.77
N ILE A 122 -1.29 -14.21 -9.72
CA ILE A 122 -1.94 -14.94 -8.61
C ILE A 122 -3.43 -14.63 -8.49
N SER A 123 -3.97 -13.76 -9.35
CA SER A 123 -5.39 -13.42 -9.36
C SER A 123 -6.25 -14.59 -9.84
N PRO A 124 -7.47 -14.76 -9.30
CA PRO A 124 -8.42 -15.71 -9.85
C PRO A 124 -8.75 -15.36 -11.31
N TRP A 125 -9.10 -16.38 -12.10
CA TRP A 125 -9.47 -16.24 -13.51
C TRP A 125 -10.95 -15.94 -13.73
N GLU A 126 -11.72 -15.90 -12.65
CA GLU A 126 -13.18 -15.71 -12.64
C GLU A 126 -13.57 -14.23 -12.66
#